data_AF-A0A932DT06-F1
#
_entry.id   AF-A0A932DT06-F1
#
_cell.length_a   1.000
_cell.length_b   1.000
_cell.length_c   1.000
_cell.angle_alpha   90.00
_cell.angle_beta   90.00
_cell.angle_gamma   90.00
#
_symmetry.space_group_name_H-M   'P 1'
#
loop_
_entity.id
_entity.type
_entity.pdbx_description
1 polymer ?
#
loop_
_entity_poly.entity_id
_entity_poly.type
_entity_poly.pdbx_seq_one_letter_code
_entity_poly.pdbx_strand_id
1 'polypeptide(L)'
;MSRLLTAGSLAGAFLLLLILPGWAGAQEPTSEDCLACHQDPGLQRSAPGPGRPPSVSVDRVRLQGSVHGGLACVACHKTATAPHDERLPRVACAGCHDQARAALREGIHGNPPRPARAPAPTCAGCHGAHAVRPAASLGAESCAACHRREAAAYRESVHGRSRAQGASAAATCRSCHGTAHALLPAKDARAATYHLNLPRTCAQCHADPELIKRYRIPVGDVYKLYLDSIHGRALTRSGLLVAANCSDCHGVHDIRPRADRASRVFPANVPQTCGTCHAGVLQAYAESVHGRAVAKGSQTAPVCTSCHTAHQIRRVEAAPWQLEVIRECGTCHRESLRTYRDTFHGKVTALGFARVAKCADCHGAHTIQPAADPRSAVSRTRIVATCAQCHRGATASFAEFHPHAEPTDRARFPKLYYPYVFMTGLLVAVFGFFGLHTLLWLPRSLVERLRGRGTGGREDAAS
;
A
#
# COMPACT_ATOMS: atom_id res chain seq x y z
N MET A 1 -69.23 16.17 64.77
CA MET A 1 -70.69 16.07 64.60
C MET A 1 -70.92 14.85 63.73
N SER A 2 -71.12 13.69 64.35
CA SER A 2 -72.46 13.13 64.63
C SER A 2 -73.05 12.50 63.37
N ARG A 3 -73.61 11.29 63.31
CA ARG A 3 -73.95 10.20 64.24
C ARG A 3 -74.40 9.08 63.26
N LEU A 4 -73.93 7.84 63.39
CA LEU A 4 -74.49 6.76 64.22
C LEU A 4 -75.70 6.04 63.57
N LEU A 5 -75.72 4.70 63.75
CA LEU A 5 -76.83 3.72 63.67
C LEU A 5 -76.99 3.01 62.30
N THR A 6 -77.20 1.69 62.16
CA THR A 6 -77.40 0.52 63.07
C THR A 6 -77.38 -0.72 62.16
N ALA A 7 -76.61 -1.77 62.48
CA ALA A 7 -77.05 -3.05 63.07
C ALA A 7 -77.76 -4.04 62.11
N GLY A 8 -77.26 -5.28 62.11
CA GLY A 8 -78.08 -6.49 61.96
C GLY A 8 -77.83 -7.34 60.72
N SER A 9 -77.05 -8.41 60.88
CA SER A 9 -77.53 -9.80 60.74
C SER A 9 -76.50 -10.76 60.17
N LEU A 10 -76.13 -11.71 61.02
CA LEU A 10 -75.49 -12.99 60.74
C LEU A 10 -76.27 -13.76 59.65
N ALA A 11 -75.58 -14.24 58.61
CA ALA A 11 -75.94 -15.48 57.93
C ALA A 11 -74.83 -15.93 56.96
N GLY A 12 -74.34 -17.16 57.16
CA GLY A 12 -73.97 -18.04 56.05
C GLY A 12 -72.58 -17.86 55.44
N ALA A 13 -71.56 -18.42 56.08
CA ALA A 13 -70.37 -18.87 55.38
C ALA A 13 -70.74 -19.99 54.40
N PHE A 14 -70.80 -19.68 53.11
CA PHE A 14 -70.79 -20.67 52.03
C PHE A 14 -69.58 -20.37 51.13
N LEU A 15 -68.46 -20.99 51.48
CA LEU A 15 -67.24 -20.97 50.67
C LEU A 15 -67.49 -21.88 49.45
N LEU A 16 -68.12 -21.33 48.41
CA LEU A 16 -68.25 -22.00 47.12
C LEU A 16 -66.87 -21.98 46.45
N LEU A 17 -66.06 -22.99 46.73
CA LEU A 17 -64.80 -23.25 46.04
C LEU A 17 -65.13 -23.65 44.59
N LEU A 18 -65.24 -22.67 43.70
CA LEU A 18 -65.26 -22.90 42.26
C LEU A 18 -63.88 -23.43 41.85
N ILE A 19 -63.76 -24.76 41.85
CA ILE A 19 -62.65 -25.48 41.21
C ILE A 19 -62.77 -25.16 39.72
N LEU A 20 -62.03 -24.16 39.25
CA LEU A 20 -61.77 -23.97 37.84
C LEU A 20 -61.07 -25.25 37.36
N PRO A 21 -61.59 -25.94 36.33
CA PRO A 21 -60.83 -27.01 35.71
C PRO A 21 -59.56 -26.38 35.16
N GLY A 22 -58.42 -26.76 35.71
CA GLY A 22 -57.12 -26.39 35.19
C GLY A 22 -57.10 -26.76 33.72
N TRP A 23 -57.14 -25.76 32.85
CA TRP A 23 -56.72 -25.92 31.47
C TRP A 23 -55.25 -26.28 31.56
N ALA A 24 -54.96 -27.59 31.51
CA ALA A 24 -53.65 -28.09 31.20
C ALA A 24 -53.33 -27.60 29.78
N GLY A 25 -52.74 -26.42 29.68
CA GLY A 25 -52.06 -26.00 28.46
C GLY A 25 -51.06 -27.10 28.11
N ALA A 26 -51.07 -27.55 26.87
CA ALA A 26 -50.13 -28.54 26.40
C ALA A 26 -48.70 -28.10 26.79
N GLN A 27 -48.06 -28.88 27.65
CA GLN A 27 -46.73 -28.58 28.16
C GLN A 27 -45.75 -28.55 26.98
N GLU A 28 -44.98 -27.47 26.82
CA GLU A 28 -43.93 -27.41 25.79
C GLU A 28 -42.92 -28.55 26.02
N PRO A 29 -42.46 -29.23 24.95
CA PRO A 29 -41.53 -30.34 25.08
C PRO A 29 -40.20 -29.86 25.65
N THR A 30 -39.64 -30.66 26.55
CA THR A 30 -38.34 -30.38 27.15
C THR A 30 -37.19 -30.71 26.19
N SER A 31 -36.00 -30.18 26.48
CA SER A 31 -34.80 -30.55 25.72
C SER A 31 -34.48 -32.05 25.84
N GLU A 32 -34.84 -32.69 26.96
CA GLU A 32 -34.66 -34.13 27.15
C GLU A 32 -35.59 -34.94 26.24
N ASP A 33 -36.84 -34.50 26.06
CA ASP A 33 -37.79 -35.13 25.14
C ASP A 33 -37.27 -35.09 23.69
N CYS A 34 -36.63 -33.98 23.31
CA CYS A 34 -36.00 -33.85 22.00
C CYS A 34 -34.77 -34.78 21.88
N LEU A 35 -33.91 -34.78 22.89
CA LEU A 35 -32.64 -35.50 22.87
C LEU A 35 -32.81 -37.01 23.04
N ALA A 36 -33.93 -37.50 23.55
CA ALA A 36 -34.27 -38.92 23.61
C ALA A 36 -34.09 -39.62 22.25
N CYS A 37 -34.40 -38.93 21.14
CA CYS A 37 -34.13 -39.40 19.79
C CYS A 37 -32.97 -38.65 19.13
N HIS A 38 -32.94 -37.32 19.21
CA HIS A 38 -32.00 -36.52 18.43
C HIS A 38 -30.53 -36.60 18.89
N GLN A 39 -30.22 -37.22 20.03
CA GLN A 39 -28.82 -37.43 20.43
C GLN A 39 -28.13 -38.58 19.69
N ASP A 40 -28.88 -39.48 19.03
CA ASP A 40 -28.33 -40.63 18.34
C ASP A 40 -27.55 -40.19 17.09
N PRO A 41 -26.22 -40.44 17.01
CA PRO A 41 -25.40 -40.10 15.85
C PRO A 41 -25.86 -40.75 14.54
N GLY A 42 -26.57 -41.88 14.62
CA GLY A 42 -27.12 -42.61 13.48
C GLY A 42 -28.39 -42.00 12.90
N LEU A 43 -29.08 -41.12 13.64
CA LEU A 43 -30.39 -40.61 13.27
C LEU A 43 -30.33 -39.76 12.00
N GLN A 44 -31.08 -40.20 11.00
CA GLN A 44 -31.11 -39.63 9.66
C GLN A 44 -32.55 -39.39 9.23
N ARG A 45 -32.77 -38.33 8.45
CA ARG A 45 -34.07 -38.12 7.81
C ARG A 45 -34.12 -38.82 6.46
N SER A 46 -35.29 -39.34 6.10
CA SER A 46 -35.56 -39.84 4.75
C SER A 46 -35.34 -38.74 3.70
N ALA A 47 -34.60 -39.04 2.64
CA ALA A 47 -34.33 -38.11 1.54
C ALA A 47 -34.68 -38.78 0.19
N PRO A 48 -35.54 -38.17 -0.64
CA PRO A 48 -35.80 -38.68 -1.98
C PRO A 48 -34.61 -38.36 -2.91
N GLY A 49 -33.94 -39.39 -3.43
CA GLY A 49 -32.86 -39.29 -4.42
C GLY A 49 -31.59 -40.07 -4.06
N PRO A 50 -30.67 -40.32 -5.01
CA PRO A 50 -29.41 -41.00 -4.74
C PRO A 50 -28.47 -40.11 -3.90
N GLY A 51 -28.25 -40.49 -2.65
CA GLY A 51 -27.32 -39.81 -1.73
C GLY A 51 -27.48 -40.29 -0.29
N ARG A 52 -26.46 -40.08 0.55
CA ARG A 52 -26.56 -40.38 1.99
C ARG A 52 -27.60 -39.44 2.63
N PRO A 53 -28.59 -39.95 3.37
CA PRO A 53 -29.60 -39.10 3.98
C PRO A 53 -28.96 -38.15 5.00
N PRO A 54 -29.43 -36.89 5.10
CA PRO A 54 -28.85 -35.93 6.04
C PRO A 54 -29.09 -36.37 7.48
N SER A 55 -28.02 -36.36 8.28
CA SER A 55 -28.15 -36.54 9.73
C SER A 55 -29.01 -35.41 10.31
N VAL A 56 -29.87 -35.81 11.26
CA VAL A 56 -30.65 -34.90 12.11
C VAL A 56 -30.24 -35.01 13.57
N SER A 57 -29.08 -35.62 13.81
CA SER A 57 -28.53 -35.79 15.15
C SER A 57 -27.94 -34.49 15.69
N VAL A 58 -27.93 -34.39 17.02
CA VAL A 58 -27.47 -33.25 17.80
C VAL A 58 -26.47 -33.76 18.82
N ASP A 59 -25.24 -33.29 18.67
CA ASP A 59 -24.19 -33.52 19.67
C ASP A 59 -24.43 -32.57 20.85
N ARG A 60 -24.90 -33.13 21.98
CA ARG A 60 -25.23 -32.38 23.21
C ARG A 60 -24.02 -31.59 23.71
N VAL A 61 -22.83 -32.17 23.69
CA VAL A 61 -21.61 -31.53 24.21
C VAL A 61 -21.23 -30.33 23.33
N ARG A 62 -21.31 -30.48 22.00
CA ARG A 62 -21.04 -29.37 21.08
C ARG A 62 -22.09 -28.26 21.15
N LEU A 63 -23.37 -28.61 21.36
CA LEU A 63 -24.43 -27.61 21.55
C LEU A 63 -24.23 -26.84 22.85
N GLN A 64 -23.97 -27.53 23.96
CA GLN A 64 -23.71 -26.89 25.26
C GLN A 64 -22.48 -25.98 25.23
N GLY A 65 -21.45 -26.33 24.45
CA GLY A 65 -20.28 -25.48 24.23
C GLY A 65 -20.49 -24.29 23.26
N SER A 66 -21.68 -24.15 22.68
CA SER A 66 -21.99 -23.06 21.75
C SER A 66 -22.45 -21.79 22.48
N VAL A 67 -22.54 -20.66 21.75
CA VAL A 67 -23.08 -19.40 22.31
C VAL A 67 -24.55 -19.50 22.73
N HIS A 68 -25.25 -20.53 22.25
CA HIS A 68 -26.66 -20.81 22.59
C HIS A 68 -26.80 -22.03 23.51
N GLY A 69 -25.71 -22.53 24.11
CA GLY A 69 -25.73 -23.75 24.92
C GLY A 69 -26.62 -23.69 26.16
N GLY A 70 -26.96 -22.49 26.64
CA GLY A 70 -27.91 -22.27 27.73
C GLY A 70 -29.38 -22.22 27.31
N LEU A 71 -29.70 -22.30 26.02
CA LEU A 71 -31.07 -22.25 25.52
C LEU A 71 -31.69 -23.66 25.43
N ALA A 72 -32.96 -23.77 25.80
CA ALA A 72 -33.75 -24.96 25.52
C ALA A 72 -33.97 -25.15 24.00
N CYS A 73 -34.17 -26.39 23.54
CA CYS A 73 -34.35 -26.70 22.13
C CYS A 73 -35.49 -25.87 21.49
N VAL A 74 -36.61 -25.73 22.21
CA VAL A 74 -37.80 -24.98 21.78
C VAL A 74 -37.57 -23.47 21.66
N ALA A 75 -36.54 -22.91 22.28
CA ALA A 75 -36.22 -21.48 22.14
C ALA A 75 -35.83 -21.12 20.69
N CYS A 76 -35.14 -22.03 20.01
CA CYS A 76 -34.80 -21.93 18.60
C CYS A 76 -35.87 -22.59 17.71
N HIS A 77 -36.39 -23.74 18.15
CA HIS A 77 -37.44 -24.50 17.47
C HIS A 77 -38.82 -24.21 18.07
N LYS A 78 -39.27 -22.95 17.97
CA LYS A 78 -40.50 -22.45 18.63
C LYS A 78 -41.79 -23.19 18.29
N THR A 79 -41.79 -23.97 17.21
CA THR A 79 -42.94 -24.73 16.72
C THR A 79 -42.71 -26.24 16.81
N ALA A 80 -41.65 -26.68 17.51
CA ALA A 80 -41.37 -28.09 17.69
C ALA A 80 -42.37 -28.75 18.64
N THR A 81 -42.81 -29.93 18.24
CA THR A 81 -43.51 -30.90 19.09
C THR A 81 -42.61 -32.12 19.27
N ALA A 82 -42.79 -32.87 20.36
CA ALA A 82 -42.10 -34.13 20.59
C ALA A 82 -43.08 -35.17 21.17
N PRO A 83 -43.25 -36.36 20.56
CA PRO A 83 -42.68 -36.77 19.27
C PRO A 83 -43.28 -35.98 18.08
N HIS A 84 -42.63 -36.07 16.91
CA HIS A 84 -43.10 -35.46 15.66
C HIS A 84 -42.89 -36.41 14.48
N ASP A 85 -43.85 -36.42 13.55
CA ASP A 85 -43.80 -37.22 12.32
C ASP A 85 -43.44 -36.36 11.10
N GLU A 86 -43.73 -35.06 11.16
CA GLU A 86 -43.51 -34.13 10.06
C GLU A 86 -42.21 -33.34 10.21
N ARG A 87 -41.66 -32.92 9.06
CA ARG A 87 -40.45 -32.11 9.03
C ARG A 87 -40.73 -30.72 9.60
N LEU A 88 -40.12 -30.43 10.74
CA LEU A 88 -40.17 -29.12 11.37
C LEU A 88 -39.57 -28.00 10.47
N PRO A 89 -40.10 -26.77 10.57
CA PRO A 89 -39.53 -25.59 9.91
C PRO A 89 -38.08 -25.35 10.30
N ARG A 90 -37.30 -24.74 9.39
CA ARG A 90 -35.92 -24.33 9.71
C ARG A 90 -35.92 -23.19 10.72
N VAL A 91 -35.00 -23.26 11.68
CA VAL A 91 -34.77 -22.18 12.66
C VAL A 91 -34.46 -20.86 11.95
N ALA A 92 -35.22 -19.82 12.28
CA ALA A 92 -35.04 -18.48 11.75
C ALA A 92 -34.19 -17.64 12.73
N CYS A 93 -32.86 -17.65 12.56
CA CYS A 93 -31.95 -16.88 13.40
C CYS A 93 -32.29 -15.38 13.46
N ALA A 94 -32.87 -14.85 12.39
CA ALA A 94 -33.30 -13.45 12.28
C ALA A 94 -34.42 -13.05 13.26
N GLY A 95 -35.12 -14.02 13.86
CA GLY A 95 -36.12 -13.74 14.90
C GLY A 95 -35.53 -13.17 16.19
N CYS A 96 -34.24 -13.41 16.44
CA CYS A 96 -33.49 -12.83 17.58
C CYS A 96 -32.27 -12.01 17.13
N HIS A 97 -31.77 -12.20 15.90
CA HIS A 97 -30.65 -11.46 15.31
C HIS A 97 -31.10 -10.60 14.12
N ASP A 98 -32.12 -9.79 14.32
CA ASP A 98 -32.74 -8.93 13.33
C ASP A 98 -31.77 -7.86 12.79
N GLN A 99 -30.95 -7.26 13.65
CA GLN A 99 -29.90 -6.29 13.25
C GLN A 99 -28.85 -6.93 12.33
N ALA A 100 -28.39 -8.13 12.67
CA ALA A 100 -27.44 -8.86 11.83
C ALA A 100 -28.07 -9.21 10.46
N ARG A 101 -29.36 -9.56 10.45
CA ARG A 101 -30.10 -9.81 9.21
C ARG A 101 -30.26 -8.54 8.38
N ALA A 102 -30.52 -7.39 9.01
CA ALA A 102 -30.61 -6.10 8.34
C ALA A 102 -29.28 -5.74 7.67
N ALA A 103 -28.17 -5.79 8.41
CA ALA A 103 -26.84 -5.55 7.87
C ALA A 103 -26.53 -6.49 6.69
N LEU A 104 -26.83 -7.79 6.82
CA LEU A 104 -26.57 -8.77 5.76
C LEU A 104 -27.26 -8.42 4.45
N ARG A 105 -28.49 -7.88 4.50
CA ARG A 105 -29.24 -7.47 3.31
C ARG A 105 -28.60 -6.30 2.56
N GLU A 106 -27.85 -5.44 3.25
CA GLU A 106 -27.12 -4.33 2.64
C GLU A 106 -25.85 -4.81 1.93
N GLY A 107 -25.28 -5.93 2.39
CA GLY A 107 -24.06 -6.52 1.86
C GLY A 107 -24.26 -7.48 0.69
N ILE A 108 -23.16 -7.76 -0.01
CA ILE A 108 -23.07 -8.64 -1.17
C ILE A 108 -23.50 -10.08 -0.88
N HIS A 109 -23.37 -10.52 0.38
CA HIS A 109 -23.75 -11.86 0.81
C HIS A 109 -25.26 -12.02 1.06
N GLY A 110 -25.98 -10.96 1.42
CA GLY A 110 -27.44 -11.02 1.56
C GLY A 110 -28.20 -10.52 0.34
N ASN A 111 -27.55 -9.75 -0.54
CA ASN A 111 -28.14 -9.26 -1.79
C ASN A 111 -27.12 -9.34 -2.96
N PRO A 112 -26.77 -10.55 -3.43
CA PRO A 112 -25.83 -10.71 -4.53
C PRO A 112 -26.45 -10.24 -5.88
N PRO A 113 -25.65 -9.63 -6.78
CA PRO A 113 -26.10 -9.27 -8.12
C PRO A 113 -26.52 -10.50 -8.91
N ARG A 114 -27.51 -10.34 -9.81
CA ARG A 114 -28.02 -11.41 -10.67
C ARG A 114 -27.45 -11.27 -12.10
N PRO A 115 -26.99 -12.36 -12.73
CA PRO A 115 -26.88 -13.72 -12.19
C PRO A 115 -25.73 -13.86 -11.18
N ALA A 116 -26.01 -14.53 -10.06
CA ALA A 116 -25.01 -14.75 -9.02
C ALA A 116 -24.11 -15.94 -9.39
N ARG A 117 -22.80 -15.81 -9.13
CA ARG A 117 -21.81 -16.88 -9.40
C ARG A 117 -21.89 -18.05 -8.41
N ALA A 118 -22.45 -17.81 -7.23
CA ALA A 118 -22.60 -18.78 -6.15
C ALA A 118 -23.85 -18.44 -5.31
N PRO A 119 -24.48 -19.43 -4.64
CA PRO A 119 -25.57 -19.18 -3.72
C PRO A 119 -25.10 -18.32 -2.53
N ALA A 120 -26.00 -17.48 -2.03
CA ALA A 120 -25.76 -16.68 -0.84
C ALA A 120 -25.46 -17.56 0.38
N PRO A 121 -24.50 -17.18 1.25
CA PRO A 121 -24.25 -17.91 2.48
C PRO A 121 -25.45 -17.82 3.43
N THR A 122 -25.64 -18.87 4.21
CA THR A 122 -26.64 -18.90 5.29
C THR A 122 -25.98 -18.60 6.63
N CYS A 123 -26.76 -18.17 7.63
CA CYS A 123 -26.26 -17.96 8.99
C CYS A 123 -25.52 -19.19 9.52
N ALA A 124 -26.12 -20.37 9.34
CA ALA A 124 -25.52 -21.65 9.73
C ALA A 124 -24.29 -22.03 8.89
N GLY A 125 -24.18 -21.55 7.65
CA GLY A 125 -23.00 -21.76 6.81
C GLY A 125 -21.74 -21.08 7.35
N CYS A 126 -21.89 -19.96 8.07
CA CYS A 126 -20.76 -19.25 8.69
C CYS A 126 -20.63 -19.55 10.19
N HIS A 127 -21.75 -19.56 10.93
CA HIS A 127 -21.75 -19.72 12.37
C HIS A 127 -21.94 -21.17 12.84
N GLY A 128 -22.35 -22.09 11.97
CA GLY A 128 -22.79 -23.43 12.38
C GLY A 128 -24.27 -23.48 12.77
N ALA A 129 -24.85 -24.68 12.79
CA ALA A 129 -26.26 -24.90 13.11
C ALA A 129 -26.49 -25.08 14.62
N HIS A 130 -26.25 -26.28 15.17
CA HIS A 130 -26.36 -26.52 16.62
C HIS A 130 -25.07 -26.21 17.39
N ALA A 131 -23.93 -26.18 16.72
CA ALA A 131 -22.67 -25.69 17.29
C ALA A 131 -22.44 -24.23 16.87
N VAL A 132 -23.33 -23.31 17.26
CA VAL A 132 -23.26 -21.90 16.88
C VAL A 132 -22.01 -21.24 17.47
N ARG A 133 -21.15 -20.76 16.59
CA ARG A 133 -19.87 -20.12 16.91
C ARG A 133 -20.03 -18.60 17.04
N PRO A 134 -19.37 -17.96 18.01
CA PRO A 134 -19.34 -16.50 18.09
C PRO A 134 -18.55 -15.92 16.92
N ALA A 135 -18.93 -14.73 16.47
CA ALA A 135 -18.25 -14.00 15.40
C ALA A 135 -16.74 -13.81 15.66
N ALA A 136 -16.35 -13.64 16.93
CA ALA A 136 -14.94 -13.51 17.34
C ALA A 136 -14.10 -14.75 17.02
N SER A 137 -14.72 -15.94 16.99
CA SER A 137 -14.03 -17.20 16.66
C SER A 137 -13.94 -17.46 15.16
N LEU A 138 -14.63 -16.67 14.32
CA LEU A 138 -14.64 -16.86 12.88
C LEU A 138 -13.37 -16.25 12.26
N GLY A 139 -12.45 -17.13 11.89
CA GLY A 139 -11.23 -16.80 11.16
C GLY A 139 -11.42 -16.85 9.64
N ALA A 140 -10.30 -16.71 8.92
CA ALA A 140 -10.24 -16.72 7.46
C ALA A 140 -10.75 -18.04 6.85
N GLU A 141 -10.77 -19.13 7.63
CA GLU A 141 -11.28 -20.45 7.25
C GLU A 141 -12.77 -20.37 6.88
N SER A 142 -13.53 -19.52 7.58
CA SER A 142 -14.96 -19.30 7.32
C SER A 142 -15.18 -18.67 5.94
N CYS A 143 -14.29 -17.76 5.55
CA CYS A 143 -14.29 -17.17 4.21
C CYS A 143 -13.82 -18.19 3.17
N ALA A 144 -12.79 -18.98 3.50
CA ALA A 144 -12.17 -19.97 2.62
C ALA A 144 -13.12 -21.09 2.19
N ALA A 145 -14.17 -21.38 2.97
CA ALA A 145 -15.21 -22.35 2.58
C ALA A 145 -15.79 -22.07 1.18
N CYS A 146 -15.96 -20.79 0.85
CA CYS A 146 -16.44 -20.34 -0.47
C CYS A 146 -15.33 -19.65 -1.30
N HIS A 147 -14.46 -18.86 -0.67
CA HIS A 147 -13.39 -18.09 -1.31
C HIS A 147 -12.04 -18.79 -1.25
N ARG A 148 -11.97 -20.03 -1.75
CA ARG A 148 -10.77 -20.88 -1.65
C ARG A 148 -9.54 -20.26 -2.30
N ARG A 149 -9.70 -19.62 -3.46
CA ARG A 149 -8.60 -19.03 -4.23
C ARG A 149 -8.03 -17.81 -3.53
N GLU A 150 -8.89 -16.89 -3.11
CA GLU A 150 -8.50 -15.66 -2.41
C GLU A 150 -7.88 -16.00 -1.04
N ALA A 151 -8.43 -16.98 -0.33
CA ALA A 151 -7.86 -17.43 0.94
C ALA A 151 -6.48 -18.11 0.75
N ALA A 152 -6.26 -18.84 -0.34
CA ALA A 152 -4.96 -19.41 -0.67
C ALA A 152 -3.92 -18.32 -0.94
N ALA A 153 -4.25 -17.34 -1.79
CA ALA A 153 -3.39 -16.19 -2.05
C ALA A 153 -3.05 -15.42 -0.77
N TYR A 154 -4.06 -15.15 0.07
CA TYR A 154 -3.87 -14.46 1.35
C TYR A 154 -2.90 -15.19 2.27
N ARG A 155 -2.96 -16.52 2.38
CA ARG A 155 -2.03 -17.29 3.22
C ARG A 155 -0.57 -17.14 2.79
N GLU A 156 -0.31 -16.94 1.51
CA GLU A 156 1.04 -16.71 0.97
C GLU A 156 1.51 -15.24 1.08
N SER A 157 0.57 -14.31 1.27
CA SER A 157 0.88 -12.90 1.45
C SER A 157 1.70 -12.64 2.73
N VAL A 158 2.31 -11.46 2.81
CA VAL A 158 3.00 -10.99 4.02
C VAL A 158 2.04 -10.91 5.20
N HIS A 159 0.79 -10.47 5.01
CA HIS A 159 -0.20 -10.40 6.07
C HIS A 159 -0.59 -11.79 6.60
N GLY A 160 -0.87 -12.74 5.69
CA GLY A 160 -1.21 -14.11 6.07
C GLY A 160 -0.05 -14.85 6.75
N ARG A 161 1.17 -14.70 6.22
CA ARG A 161 2.39 -15.27 6.85
C ARG A 161 2.68 -14.67 8.22
N SER A 162 2.59 -13.35 8.37
CA SER A 162 2.78 -12.71 9.68
C SER A 162 1.72 -13.15 10.69
N ARG A 163 0.45 -13.32 10.27
CA ARG A 163 -0.61 -13.88 11.11
C ARG A 163 -0.29 -15.30 11.58
N ALA A 164 0.17 -16.16 10.67
CA ALA A 164 0.57 -17.53 11.00
C ALA A 164 1.74 -17.59 11.98
N GLN A 165 2.62 -16.57 11.97
CA GLN A 165 3.72 -16.39 12.92
C GLN A 165 3.31 -15.72 14.24
N GLY A 166 2.00 -15.54 14.49
CA GLY A 166 1.48 -14.99 15.75
C GLY A 166 1.36 -13.47 15.80
N ALA A 167 1.60 -12.74 14.70
CA ALA A 167 1.42 -11.30 14.66
C ALA A 167 -0.08 -10.94 14.69
N SER A 168 -0.62 -10.71 15.89
CA SER A 168 -2.05 -10.46 16.09
C SER A 168 -2.58 -9.25 15.30
N ALA A 169 -1.76 -8.22 15.09
CA ALA A 169 -2.13 -7.01 14.36
C ALA A 169 -2.03 -7.11 12.83
N ALA A 170 -1.50 -8.21 12.29
CA ALA A 170 -1.44 -8.38 10.83
C ALA A 170 -2.87 -8.44 10.24
N ALA A 171 -3.06 -7.85 9.06
CA ALA A 171 -4.39 -7.65 8.48
C ALA A 171 -5.11 -8.98 8.21
N THR A 172 -6.41 -9.03 8.48
CA THR A 172 -7.32 -10.16 8.17
C THR A 172 -8.23 -9.82 7.00
N CYS A 173 -9.04 -10.77 6.52
CA CYS A 173 -10.06 -10.50 5.50
C CYS A 173 -10.96 -9.32 5.87
N ARG A 174 -11.37 -9.26 7.15
CA ARG A 174 -12.24 -8.20 7.69
C ARG A 174 -11.53 -6.85 7.83
N SER A 175 -10.21 -6.85 8.01
CA SER A 175 -9.42 -5.62 8.11
C SER A 175 -9.49 -4.78 6.83
N CYS A 176 -9.63 -5.43 5.66
CA CYS A 176 -9.73 -4.72 4.39
C CYS A 176 -11.18 -4.61 3.89
N HIS A 177 -11.97 -5.68 4.01
CA HIS A 177 -13.31 -5.72 3.44
C HIS A 177 -14.41 -5.20 4.37
N GLY A 178 -14.15 -5.12 5.67
CA GLY A 178 -15.13 -4.72 6.68
C GLY A 178 -15.80 -5.90 7.39
N THR A 179 -16.95 -5.64 8.02
CA THR A 179 -17.65 -6.65 8.82
C THR A 179 -18.34 -7.67 7.92
N ALA A 180 -18.32 -8.96 8.28
CA ALA A 180 -18.84 -10.04 7.43
C ALA A 180 -20.34 -9.90 7.11
N HIS A 181 -21.11 -9.22 7.98
CA HIS A 181 -22.52 -8.94 7.75
C HIS A 181 -22.75 -7.70 6.90
N ALA A 182 -21.82 -6.77 6.73
CA ALA A 182 -22.03 -5.56 5.90
C ALA A 182 -20.99 -5.43 4.78
N LEU A 183 -20.47 -6.56 4.29
CA LEU A 183 -19.50 -6.61 3.20
C LEU A 183 -20.10 -6.05 1.92
N LEU A 184 -19.55 -4.94 1.42
CA LEU A 184 -19.94 -4.36 0.14
C LEU A 184 -19.07 -4.89 -1.00
N PRO A 185 -19.59 -4.97 -2.24
CA PRO A 185 -18.77 -5.34 -3.38
C PRO A 185 -17.71 -4.26 -3.65
N ALA A 186 -16.53 -4.65 -4.14
CA ALA A 186 -15.43 -3.71 -4.41
C ALA A 186 -15.75 -2.63 -5.46
N LYS A 187 -16.87 -2.75 -6.19
CA LYS A 187 -17.38 -1.74 -7.12
C LYS A 187 -18.32 -0.70 -6.48
N ASP A 188 -18.80 -0.95 -5.26
CA ASP A 188 -19.61 0.01 -4.50
C ASP A 188 -18.69 1.09 -3.94
N ALA A 189 -19.00 2.36 -4.20
CA ALA A 189 -18.19 3.49 -3.77
C ALA A 189 -18.07 3.63 -2.24
N ARG A 190 -18.96 2.99 -1.47
CA ARG A 190 -18.93 2.97 -0.01
C ARG A 190 -18.03 1.84 0.54
N ALA A 191 -17.63 0.88 -0.29
CA ALA A 191 -16.80 -0.24 0.16
C ALA A 191 -15.41 0.25 0.57
N ALA A 192 -14.88 -0.30 1.67
CA ALA A 192 -13.50 -0.04 2.10
C ALA A 192 -12.45 -0.48 1.06
N THR A 193 -12.81 -1.46 0.21
CA THR A 193 -11.97 -1.96 -0.90
C THR A 193 -12.24 -1.25 -2.22
N TYR A 194 -13.12 -0.25 -2.25
CA TYR A 194 -13.31 0.57 -3.44
C TYR A 194 -12.03 1.33 -3.79
N HIS A 195 -11.76 1.49 -5.09
CA HIS A 195 -10.48 2.01 -5.60
C HIS A 195 -10.05 3.34 -4.96
N LEU A 196 -11.01 4.25 -4.74
CA LEU A 196 -10.78 5.54 -4.09
C LEU A 196 -10.56 5.46 -2.57
N ASN A 197 -11.15 4.45 -1.92
CA ASN A 197 -11.08 4.27 -0.46
C ASN A 197 -9.88 3.43 -0.04
N LEU A 198 -9.35 2.60 -0.93
CA LEU A 198 -8.31 1.62 -0.63
C LEU A 198 -7.04 2.23 0.01
N PRO A 199 -6.52 3.39 -0.43
CA PRO A 199 -5.39 4.02 0.26
C PRO A 199 -5.65 4.26 1.75
N ARG A 200 -6.87 4.70 2.11
CA ARG A 200 -7.27 4.91 3.51
C ARG A 200 -7.38 3.58 4.26
N THR A 201 -7.87 2.52 3.62
CA THR A 201 -7.93 1.18 4.22
C THR A 201 -6.53 0.66 4.54
N CYS A 202 -5.54 0.84 3.65
CA CYS A 202 -4.14 0.51 3.95
C CYS A 202 -3.57 1.39 5.07
N ALA A 203 -3.90 2.68 5.08
CA ALA A 203 -3.40 3.66 6.05
C ALA A 203 -3.79 3.35 7.49
N GLN A 204 -4.90 2.63 7.73
CA GLN A 204 -5.31 2.20 9.07
C GLN A 204 -4.19 1.48 9.84
N CYS A 205 -3.28 0.81 9.12
CA CYS A 205 -2.11 0.16 9.73
C CYS A 205 -0.78 0.71 9.19
N HIS A 206 -0.71 1.09 7.92
CA HIS A 206 0.53 1.57 7.29
C HIS A 206 0.81 3.06 7.46
N ALA A 207 -0.07 3.79 8.15
CA ALA A 207 0.17 5.16 8.62
C ALA A 207 0.20 5.26 10.15
N ASP A 208 -0.03 4.15 10.86
CA ASP A 208 -0.05 4.11 12.33
C ASP A 208 1.38 4.05 12.90
N PRO A 209 1.86 5.11 13.59
CA PRO A 209 3.20 5.15 14.15
C PRO A 209 3.52 4.01 15.12
N GLU A 210 2.53 3.54 15.90
CA GLU A 210 2.72 2.48 16.88
C GLU A 210 2.93 1.13 16.19
N LEU A 211 2.15 0.84 15.14
CA LEU A 211 2.33 -0.37 14.34
C LEU A 211 3.61 -0.32 13.52
N ILE A 212 3.94 0.83 12.94
CA ILE A 212 5.20 1.05 12.21
C ILE A 212 6.39 0.74 13.13
N LYS A 213 6.39 1.28 14.36
CA LYS A 213 7.46 1.06 15.34
C LYS A 213 7.51 -0.39 15.79
N ARG A 214 6.38 -0.97 16.17
CA ARG A 214 6.28 -2.36 16.68
C ARG A 214 6.73 -3.39 15.65
N TYR A 215 6.32 -3.23 14.40
CA TYR A 215 6.58 -4.20 13.32
C TYR A 215 7.72 -3.78 12.38
N ARG A 216 8.40 -2.66 12.67
CA ARG A 216 9.52 -2.11 11.88
C ARG A 216 9.16 -2.00 10.40
N ILE A 217 7.99 -1.44 10.10
CA ILE A 217 7.50 -1.29 8.73
C ILE A 217 8.44 -0.34 7.97
N PRO A 218 9.14 -0.81 6.92
CA PRO A 218 10.08 0.03 6.17
C PRO A 218 9.30 1.09 5.39
N VAL A 219 9.68 2.37 5.54
CA VAL A 219 9.12 3.61 4.95
C VAL A 219 8.40 4.53 5.95
N GLY A 220 7.87 4.02 7.06
CA GLY A 220 7.10 4.86 8.00
C GLY A 220 5.68 5.16 7.49
N ASP A 221 5.19 6.40 7.68
CA ASP A 221 3.86 6.83 7.20
C ASP A 221 3.84 6.97 5.68
N VAL A 222 3.67 5.82 5.01
CA VAL A 222 3.62 5.74 3.54
C VAL A 222 2.37 6.37 2.96
N TYR A 223 1.29 6.49 3.75
CA TYR A 223 0.04 7.07 3.28
C TYR A 223 0.21 8.55 2.97
N LYS A 224 0.88 9.29 3.85
CA LYS A 224 1.22 10.70 3.60
C LYS A 224 2.07 10.86 2.35
N LEU A 225 3.11 10.01 2.20
CA LEU A 225 3.97 10.01 1.01
C LEU A 225 3.15 9.80 -0.26
N TYR A 226 2.26 8.80 -0.25
CA TYR A 226 1.40 8.47 -1.38
C TYR A 226 0.45 9.61 -1.73
N LEU A 227 -0.20 10.26 -0.76
CA LEU A 227 -1.11 11.38 -1.00
C LEU A 227 -0.40 12.57 -1.68
N ASP A 228 0.90 12.75 -1.42
CA ASP A 228 1.73 13.78 -2.05
C ASP A 228 2.29 13.37 -3.42
N SER A 229 2.14 12.11 -3.81
CA SER A 229 2.51 11.63 -5.15
C SER A 229 1.52 12.11 -6.22
N ILE A 230 1.94 12.04 -7.48
CA ILE A 230 1.06 12.36 -8.62
C ILE A 230 -0.13 11.39 -8.70
N HIS A 231 0.07 10.11 -8.40
CA HIS A 231 -1.01 9.12 -8.38
C HIS A 231 -2.00 9.39 -7.25
N GLY A 232 -1.50 9.66 -6.03
CA GLY A 232 -2.35 9.98 -4.89
C GLY A 232 -3.13 11.27 -5.08
N ARG A 233 -2.52 12.33 -5.63
CA ARG A 233 -3.25 13.55 -5.99
C ARG A 233 -4.29 13.32 -7.08
N ALA A 234 -3.96 12.58 -8.14
CA ALA A 234 -4.89 12.26 -9.20
C ALA A 234 -6.10 11.46 -8.67
N LEU A 235 -5.86 10.47 -7.80
CA LEU A 235 -6.92 9.66 -7.21
C LEU A 235 -7.77 10.47 -6.23
N THR A 236 -7.16 11.12 -5.24
CA THR A 236 -7.87 11.68 -4.08
C THR A 236 -8.35 13.12 -4.27
N ARG A 237 -7.65 13.93 -5.07
CA ARG A 237 -8.03 15.33 -5.31
C ARG A 237 -8.79 15.51 -6.63
N SER A 238 -8.43 14.73 -7.65
CA SER A 238 -9.07 14.81 -8.96
C SER A 238 -10.11 13.71 -9.21
N GLY A 239 -10.27 12.75 -8.29
CA GLY A 239 -11.27 11.68 -8.40
C GLY A 239 -11.00 10.68 -9.53
N LEU A 240 -9.77 10.65 -10.08
CA LEU A 240 -9.44 9.82 -11.23
C LEU A 240 -9.22 8.37 -10.79
N LEU A 241 -10.23 7.52 -10.96
CA LEU A 241 -10.18 6.09 -10.61
C LEU A 241 -9.18 5.29 -11.46
N VAL A 242 -8.69 5.84 -12.56
CA VAL A 242 -7.62 5.24 -13.37
C VAL A 242 -6.23 5.45 -12.77
N ALA A 243 -6.09 6.34 -11.79
CA ALA A 243 -4.81 6.57 -11.13
C ALA A 243 -4.47 5.39 -10.21
N ALA A 244 -3.20 4.99 -10.21
CA ALA A 244 -2.74 3.85 -9.42
C ALA A 244 -2.88 4.08 -7.90
N ASN A 245 -3.28 3.05 -7.18
CA ASN A 245 -3.28 2.97 -5.72
C ASN A 245 -2.34 1.84 -5.25
N CYS A 246 -2.35 1.57 -3.94
CA CYS A 246 -1.46 0.59 -3.33
C CYS A 246 -1.57 -0.80 -3.97
N SER A 247 -2.77 -1.25 -4.36
CA SER A 247 -2.98 -2.59 -4.89
C SER A 247 -2.50 -2.78 -6.33
N ASP A 248 -2.45 -1.71 -7.12
CA ASP A 248 -1.97 -1.78 -8.51
C ASP A 248 -0.49 -2.15 -8.56
N CYS A 249 0.29 -1.71 -7.56
CA CYS A 249 1.70 -2.04 -7.42
C CYS A 249 1.94 -3.29 -6.56
N HIS A 250 1.25 -3.44 -5.44
CA HIS A 250 1.57 -4.48 -4.44
C HIS A 250 0.74 -5.77 -4.56
N GLY A 251 -0.37 -5.75 -5.31
CA GLY A 251 -1.36 -6.83 -5.33
C GLY A 251 -2.48 -6.63 -4.31
N VAL A 252 -3.40 -7.59 -4.24
CA VAL A 252 -4.63 -7.48 -3.41
C VAL A 252 -4.64 -8.51 -2.26
N HIS A 253 -4.65 -9.79 -2.62
CA HIS A 253 -4.60 -10.90 -1.67
C HIS A 253 -3.23 -11.58 -1.68
N ASP A 254 -2.40 -11.29 -2.67
CA ASP A 254 -1.08 -11.87 -2.94
C ASP A 254 0.07 -10.90 -2.59
N ILE A 255 -0.16 -9.98 -1.65
CA ILE A 255 0.82 -8.95 -1.27
C ILE A 255 2.08 -9.60 -0.71
N ARG A 256 3.19 -9.54 -1.45
CA ARG A 256 4.46 -10.20 -1.09
C ARG A 256 5.55 -9.18 -0.75
N PRO A 257 6.50 -9.53 0.15
CA PRO A 257 7.65 -8.67 0.46
C PRO A 257 8.47 -8.34 -0.79
N ARG A 258 9.12 -7.17 -0.83
CA ARG A 258 9.96 -6.72 -1.96
C ARG A 258 11.07 -7.73 -2.34
N ALA A 259 11.59 -8.48 -1.36
CA ALA A 259 12.64 -9.46 -1.58
C ALA A 259 12.15 -10.77 -2.22
N ASP A 260 10.84 -11.01 -2.22
CA ASP A 260 10.25 -12.19 -2.85
C ASP A 260 10.22 -12.02 -4.38
N ARG A 261 10.80 -12.96 -5.12
CA ARG A 261 10.85 -12.92 -6.60
C ARG A 261 9.48 -12.92 -7.28
N ALA A 262 8.46 -13.46 -6.61
CA ALA A 262 7.08 -13.43 -7.10
C ALA A 262 6.36 -12.12 -6.74
N SER A 263 6.98 -11.22 -5.98
CA SER A 263 6.39 -9.91 -5.69
C SER A 263 6.35 -9.03 -6.93
N ARG A 264 5.23 -8.36 -7.15
CA ARG A 264 5.07 -7.35 -8.22
C ARG A 264 6.06 -6.19 -8.09
N VAL A 265 6.53 -5.91 -6.88
CA VAL A 265 7.52 -4.86 -6.59
C VAL A 265 8.95 -5.40 -6.43
N PHE A 266 9.19 -6.68 -6.78
CA PHE A 266 10.55 -7.20 -6.93
C PHE A 266 11.25 -6.43 -8.07
N PRO A 267 12.52 -6.01 -7.94
CA PRO A 267 13.17 -5.14 -8.93
C PRO A 267 13.00 -5.59 -10.39
N ALA A 268 13.16 -6.89 -10.68
CA ALA A 268 13.01 -7.41 -12.05
C ALA A 268 11.56 -7.35 -12.59
N ASN A 269 10.56 -7.26 -11.72
CA ASN A 269 9.13 -7.19 -12.06
C ASN A 269 8.60 -5.75 -12.11
N VAL A 270 9.32 -4.79 -11.50
CA VAL A 270 8.92 -3.37 -11.43
C VAL A 270 8.59 -2.78 -12.82
N PRO A 271 9.39 -3.01 -13.89
CA PRO A 271 9.06 -2.49 -15.21
C PRO A 271 7.68 -2.96 -15.72
N GLN A 272 7.34 -4.23 -15.53
CA GLN A 272 6.06 -4.81 -15.94
C GLN A 272 4.91 -4.27 -15.08
N THR A 273 5.13 -4.10 -13.78
CA THR A 273 4.15 -3.51 -12.86
C THR A 273 3.77 -2.10 -13.30
N CYS A 274 4.76 -1.22 -13.52
CA CYS A 274 4.50 0.14 -14.02
C CYS A 274 3.92 0.12 -15.44
N GLY A 275 4.40 -0.79 -16.29
CA GLY A 275 4.00 -0.92 -17.69
C GLY A 275 2.57 -1.40 -17.92
N THR A 276 1.89 -1.91 -16.89
CA THR A 276 0.45 -2.23 -16.96
C THR A 276 -0.37 -1.01 -17.38
N CYS A 277 0.03 0.18 -16.91
CA CYS A 277 -0.57 1.46 -17.31
C CYS A 277 0.34 2.28 -18.23
N HIS A 278 1.67 2.22 -18.01
CA HIS A 278 2.65 2.98 -18.80
C HIS A 278 3.25 2.14 -19.95
N ALA A 279 2.41 1.50 -20.74
CA ALA A 279 2.83 0.52 -21.76
C ALA A 279 3.84 1.09 -22.78
N GLY A 280 3.61 2.30 -23.29
CA GLY A 280 4.54 2.95 -24.23
C GLY A 280 5.91 3.25 -23.62
N VAL A 281 5.94 3.60 -22.33
CA VAL A 281 7.20 3.82 -21.59
C VAL A 281 7.91 2.50 -21.36
N LEU A 282 7.18 1.42 -21.03
CA LEU A 282 7.75 0.09 -20.89
C LEU A 282 8.41 -0.38 -22.20
N GLN A 283 7.75 -0.16 -23.34
CA GLN A 283 8.31 -0.50 -24.65
C GLN A 283 9.63 0.25 -24.92
N ALA A 284 9.65 1.56 -24.72
CA ALA A 284 10.85 2.38 -24.87
C ALA A 284 11.98 1.91 -23.93
N TYR A 285 11.64 1.69 -22.65
CA TYR A 285 12.59 1.22 -21.64
C TYR A 285 13.17 -0.15 -21.97
N ALA A 286 12.35 -1.10 -22.44
CA ALA A 286 12.78 -2.45 -22.80
C ALA A 286 13.85 -2.45 -23.91
N GLU A 287 13.79 -1.49 -24.82
CA GLU A 287 14.80 -1.32 -25.88
C GLU A 287 16.07 -0.61 -25.41
N SER A 288 16.05 0.07 -24.26
CA SER A 288 17.20 0.80 -23.72
C SER A 288 18.31 -0.13 -23.22
N VAL A 289 19.50 0.42 -22.97
CA VAL A 289 20.61 -0.33 -22.35
C VAL A 289 20.25 -0.84 -20.96
N HIS A 290 19.48 -0.08 -20.17
CA HIS A 290 19.07 -0.47 -18.83
C HIS A 290 18.03 -1.59 -18.87
N GLY A 291 17.00 -1.46 -19.69
CA GLY A 291 15.98 -2.50 -19.86
C GLY A 291 16.55 -3.80 -20.39
N ARG A 292 17.46 -3.73 -21.38
CA ARG A 292 18.16 -4.91 -21.90
C ARG A 292 19.06 -5.56 -20.84
N ALA A 293 19.70 -4.78 -19.97
CA ALA A 293 20.50 -5.32 -18.88
C ALA A 293 19.63 -6.03 -17.82
N VAL A 294 18.46 -5.47 -17.46
CA VAL A 294 17.49 -6.12 -16.56
C VAL A 294 16.96 -7.41 -17.18
N ALA A 295 16.63 -7.41 -18.48
CA ALA A 295 16.17 -8.60 -19.19
C ALA A 295 17.22 -9.73 -19.21
N LYS A 296 18.51 -9.39 -19.18
CA LYS A 296 19.63 -10.33 -19.04
C LYS A 296 19.87 -10.78 -17.59
N GLY A 297 19.04 -10.38 -16.64
CA GLY A 297 19.13 -10.78 -15.23
C GLY A 297 20.06 -9.90 -14.38
N SER A 298 20.48 -8.73 -14.87
CA SER A 298 21.27 -7.80 -14.05
C SER A 298 20.45 -7.25 -12.89
N GLN A 299 20.92 -7.47 -11.67
CA GLN A 299 20.30 -6.94 -10.44
C GLN A 299 20.73 -5.51 -10.12
N THR A 300 21.77 -5.00 -10.79
CA THR A 300 22.32 -3.66 -10.59
C THR A 300 21.83 -2.66 -11.63
N ALA A 301 21.22 -3.14 -12.72
CA ALA A 301 20.64 -2.28 -13.72
C ALA A 301 19.43 -1.52 -13.12
N PRO A 302 19.33 -0.20 -13.37
CA PRO A 302 18.27 0.61 -12.79
C PRO A 302 16.92 0.26 -13.41
N VAL A 303 15.87 0.29 -12.60
CA VAL A 303 14.46 0.08 -13.01
C VAL A 303 13.67 1.36 -12.82
N CYS A 304 12.37 1.36 -13.10
CA CYS A 304 11.52 2.56 -12.96
C CYS A 304 11.69 3.22 -11.59
N THR A 305 11.72 2.42 -10.52
CA THR A 305 11.85 2.93 -9.14
C THR A 305 13.25 3.43 -8.77
N SER A 306 14.25 3.21 -9.63
CA SER A 306 15.61 3.73 -9.44
C SER A 306 15.75 5.19 -9.85
N CYS A 307 14.86 5.69 -10.72
CA CYS A 307 14.85 7.09 -11.15
C CYS A 307 13.56 7.81 -10.71
N HIS A 308 12.46 7.08 -10.55
CA HIS A 308 11.21 7.60 -9.99
C HIS A 308 11.00 7.02 -8.59
N THR A 309 10.88 7.85 -7.55
CA THR A 309 10.56 7.35 -6.20
C THR A 309 9.22 6.61 -6.19
N ALA A 310 9.10 5.43 -5.58
CA ALA A 310 7.88 4.61 -5.70
C ALA A 310 6.65 5.19 -4.97
N HIS A 311 6.81 5.63 -3.72
CA HIS A 311 5.71 6.12 -2.88
C HIS A 311 5.52 7.64 -2.93
N GLN A 312 6.40 8.38 -3.62
CA GLN A 312 6.33 9.84 -3.77
C GLN A 312 6.54 10.27 -5.24
N ILE A 313 6.05 9.48 -6.20
CA ILE A 313 6.23 9.77 -7.63
C ILE A 313 5.80 11.21 -7.92
N ARG A 314 6.71 12.01 -8.49
CA ARG A 314 6.50 13.43 -8.80
C ARG A 314 6.21 13.63 -10.29
N ARG A 315 5.71 14.80 -10.64
CA ARG A 315 5.56 15.21 -12.05
C ARG A 315 6.92 15.49 -12.66
N VAL A 316 7.15 14.96 -13.86
CA VAL A 316 8.45 15.06 -14.55
C VAL A 316 8.71 16.44 -15.15
N GLU A 317 7.66 17.26 -15.30
CA GLU A 317 7.79 18.64 -15.80
C GLU A 317 8.23 19.61 -14.69
N ALA A 318 8.14 19.20 -13.42
CA ALA A 318 8.45 20.06 -12.30
C ALA A 318 9.97 20.24 -12.17
N ALA A 319 10.43 21.50 -12.13
CA ALA A 319 11.85 21.84 -12.01
C ALA A 319 12.58 21.08 -10.88
N PRO A 320 12.04 20.92 -9.66
CA PRO A 320 12.77 20.21 -8.63
C PRO A 320 12.90 18.71 -8.91
N TRP A 321 11.98 18.07 -9.65
CA TRP A 321 12.18 16.69 -10.11
C TRP A 321 13.27 16.60 -11.18
N GLN A 322 13.26 17.52 -12.15
CA GLN A 322 14.25 17.56 -13.23
C GLN A 322 15.68 17.77 -12.73
N LEU A 323 15.85 18.48 -11.62
CA LEU A 323 17.16 18.67 -10.99
C LEU A 323 17.57 17.49 -10.11
N GLU A 324 16.61 16.88 -9.44
CA GLU A 324 16.84 15.71 -8.57
C GLU A 324 17.25 14.48 -9.38
N VAL A 325 16.60 14.21 -10.52
CA VAL A 325 16.89 13.02 -11.36
C VAL A 325 18.33 12.97 -11.87
N ILE A 326 19.01 14.11 -12.00
CA ILE A 326 20.45 14.19 -12.34
C ILE A 326 21.28 13.44 -11.29
N ARG A 327 20.91 13.54 -10.01
CA ARG A 327 21.58 12.84 -8.92
C ARG A 327 21.32 11.34 -8.97
N GLU A 328 20.12 10.92 -9.36
CA GLU A 328 19.77 9.50 -9.52
C GLU A 328 20.67 8.82 -10.57
N CYS A 329 20.93 9.48 -11.71
CA CYS A 329 21.90 8.98 -12.70
C CYS A 329 23.29 8.79 -12.07
N GLY A 330 23.72 9.73 -11.22
CA GLY A 330 25.03 9.73 -10.57
C GLY A 330 25.21 8.70 -9.46
N THR A 331 24.15 8.03 -8.99
CA THR A 331 24.28 6.92 -8.03
C THR A 331 25.09 5.77 -8.63
N CYS A 332 24.92 5.52 -9.93
CA CYS A 332 25.67 4.55 -10.72
C CYS A 332 26.75 5.21 -11.61
N HIS A 333 26.47 6.35 -12.23
CA HIS A 333 27.38 7.04 -13.16
C HIS A 333 28.17 8.18 -12.48
N ARG A 334 28.93 7.84 -11.43
CA ARG A 334 29.61 8.84 -10.57
C ARG A 334 30.60 9.73 -11.33
N GLU A 335 31.45 9.12 -12.17
CA GLU A 335 32.46 9.84 -12.94
C GLU A 335 31.83 10.76 -13.99
N SER A 336 30.79 10.29 -14.68
CA SER A 336 30.03 11.10 -15.64
C SER A 336 29.30 12.26 -14.96
N LEU A 337 28.75 12.07 -13.75
CA LEU A 337 28.14 13.15 -12.98
C LEU A 337 29.19 14.20 -12.58
N ARG A 338 30.39 13.78 -12.16
CA ARG A 338 31.48 14.69 -11.80
C ARG A 338 31.87 15.58 -12.98
N THR A 339 32.24 14.98 -14.10
CA THR A 339 32.65 15.72 -15.31
C THR A 339 31.51 16.57 -15.89
N TYR A 340 30.27 16.08 -15.84
CA TYR A 340 29.10 16.87 -16.22
C TYR A 340 28.97 18.14 -15.37
N ARG A 341 29.23 18.08 -14.06
CA ARG A 341 29.18 19.24 -13.15
C ARG A 341 30.24 20.30 -13.46
N ASP A 342 31.32 19.95 -14.15
CA ASP A 342 32.33 20.91 -14.56
C ASP A 342 31.91 21.72 -15.81
N THR A 343 30.94 21.20 -16.57
CA THR A 343 30.37 21.88 -17.75
C THR A 343 29.47 23.05 -17.36
N PHE A 344 29.20 23.93 -18.33
CA PHE A 344 28.22 25.02 -18.15
C PHE A 344 26.84 24.48 -17.76
N HIS A 345 26.35 23.44 -18.45
CA HIS A 345 25.07 22.80 -18.15
C HIS A 345 25.02 22.29 -16.70
N GLY A 346 26.07 21.59 -16.27
CA GLY A 346 26.18 21.11 -14.90
C GLY A 346 26.18 22.22 -13.86
N LYS A 347 26.98 23.27 -14.04
CA LYS A 347 27.04 24.42 -13.13
C LYS A 347 25.70 25.13 -13.02
N VAL A 348 25.01 25.35 -14.15
CA VAL A 348 23.70 26.01 -14.17
C VAL A 348 22.62 25.15 -13.50
N THR A 349 22.61 23.83 -13.71
CA THR A 349 21.71 22.95 -12.95
C THR A 349 22.02 22.92 -11.45
N ALA A 350 23.29 23.02 -11.06
CA ALA A 350 23.68 23.09 -9.65
C ALA A 350 23.18 24.37 -8.95
N LEU A 351 23.02 25.46 -9.71
CA LEU A 351 22.42 26.71 -9.25
C LEU A 351 20.89 26.68 -9.19
N GLY A 352 20.24 25.57 -9.55
CA GLY A 352 18.80 25.40 -9.45
C GLY A 352 18.01 25.71 -10.73
N PHE A 353 18.67 25.94 -11.86
CA PHE A 353 17.99 26.20 -13.13
C PHE A 353 17.72 24.89 -13.89
N ALA A 354 16.44 24.59 -14.13
CA ALA A 354 16.04 23.34 -14.81
C ALA A 354 15.97 23.47 -16.35
N ARG A 355 15.91 24.69 -16.89
CA ARG A 355 15.81 24.98 -18.33
C ARG A 355 17.19 25.03 -19.01
N VAL A 356 17.93 23.95 -18.84
CA VAL A 356 19.24 23.70 -19.44
C VAL A 356 19.37 22.19 -19.67
N ALA A 357 20.28 21.78 -20.55
CA ALA A 357 20.44 20.36 -20.87
C ALA A 357 20.89 19.57 -19.63
N LYS A 358 20.26 18.42 -19.43
CA LYS A 358 20.48 17.43 -18.37
C LYS A 358 20.85 16.10 -19.03
N CYS A 359 21.14 15.08 -18.22
CA CYS A 359 21.51 13.74 -18.71
C CYS A 359 20.49 13.19 -19.73
N ALA A 360 19.20 13.26 -19.39
CA ALA A 360 18.11 12.74 -20.24
C ALA A 360 17.86 13.55 -21.51
N ASP A 361 18.24 14.84 -21.55
CA ASP A 361 18.05 15.69 -22.73
C ASP A 361 19.02 15.28 -23.85
N CYS A 362 20.21 14.77 -23.49
CA CYS A 362 21.19 14.26 -24.45
C CYS A 362 21.03 12.75 -24.70
N HIS A 363 20.83 11.94 -23.66
CA HIS A 363 20.81 10.47 -23.76
C HIS A 363 19.41 9.87 -24.01
N GLY A 364 18.35 10.66 -23.83
CA GLY A 364 16.98 10.18 -23.71
C GLY A 364 16.64 9.77 -22.27
N ALA A 365 15.35 9.82 -21.90
CA ALA A 365 14.89 9.42 -20.57
C ALA A 365 14.71 7.90 -20.47
N HIS A 366 13.87 7.33 -21.34
CA HIS A 366 13.57 5.89 -21.37
C HIS A 366 14.18 5.18 -22.58
N THR A 367 14.77 5.91 -23.52
CA THR A 367 15.33 5.38 -24.79
C THR A 367 16.85 5.43 -24.81
N ILE A 368 17.50 5.23 -23.66
CA ILE A 368 18.95 5.36 -23.52
C ILE A 368 19.64 4.25 -24.32
N GLN A 369 20.40 4.62 -25.34
CA GLN A 369 21.13 3.68 -26.21
C GLN A 369 22.64 3.91 -26.16
N PRO A 370 23.47 2.88 -26.49
CA PRO A 370 24.91 3.06 -26.61
C PRO A 370 25.23 4.12 -27.67
N ALA A 371 26.29 4.90 -27.49
CA ALA A 371 26.67 5.95 -28.45
C ALA A 371 26.98 5.41 -29.86
N ALA A 372 27.36 4.14 -29.97
CA ALA A 372 27.59 3.47 -31.25
C ALA A 372 26.29 3.07 -31.97
N ASP A 373 25.15 2.97 -31.27
CA ASP A 373 23.85 2.65 -31.90
C ASP A 373 23.37 3.89 -32.69
N PRO A 374 23.12 3.81 -34.00
CA PRO A 374 22.62 4.92 -34.81
C PRO A 374 21.29 5.51 -34.31
N ARG A 375 20.53 4.77 -33.49
CA ARG A 375 19.30 5.25 -32.87
C ARG A 375 19.55 6.15 -31.66
N SER A 376 20.76 6.11 -31.09
CA SER A 376 21.12 6.92 -29.93
C SER A 376 21.11 8.41 -30.27
N ALA A 377 20.53 9.23 -29.39
CA ALA A 377 20.56 10.68 -29.50
C ALA A 377 21.98 11.26 -29.43
N VAL A 378 22.93 10.52 -28.84
CA VAL A 378 24.35 10.90 -28.79
C VAL A 378 25.21 10.18 -29.85
N SER A 379 24.60 9.53 -30.84
CA SER A 379 25.33 8.93 -31.95
C SER A 379 25.91 9.98 -32.89
N ARG A 380 26.97 9.63 -33.62
CA ARG A 380 27.64 10.54 -34.57
C ARG A 380 26.68 11.14 -35.61
N THR A 381 25.63 10.41 -35.99
CA THR A 381 24.65 10.84 -36.99
C THR A 381 23.53 11.70 -36.40
N ARG A 382 23.27 11.66 -35.09
CA ARG A 382 22.16 12.37 -34.43
C ARG A 382 22.58 13.49 -33.49
N ILE A 383 23.84 13.52 -33.04
CA ILE A 383 24.30 14.46 -32.02
C ILE A 383 24.07 15.93 -32.38
N VAL A 384 24.27 16.31 -33.64
CA VAL A 384 24.01 17.69 -34.10
C VAL A 384 22.52 18.04 -33.93
N ALA A 385 21.63 17.14 -34.33
CA ALA A 385 20.18 17.34 -34.16
C ALA A 385 19.77 17.40 -32.68
N THR A 386 20.43 16.62 -31.82
CA THR A 386 20.22 16.67 -30.36
C THR A 386 20.62 18.03 -29.78
N CYS A 387 21.81 18.53 -30.12
CA CYS A 387 22.24 19.87 -29.72
C CYS A 387 21.30 20.96 -30.27
N ALA A 388 20.82 20.79 -31.50
CA ALA A 388 19.94 21.75 -32.18
C ALA A 388 18.57 21.95 -31.51
N GLN A 389 18.15 21.03 -30.62
CA GLN A 389 16.92 21.19 -29.83
C GLN A 389 16.95 22.46 -28.95
N CYS A 390 18.14 22.85 -28.49
CA CYS A 390 18.35 24.06 -27.70
C CYS A 390 19.22 25.09 -28.43
N HIS A 391 20.19 24.64 -29.23
CA HIS A 391 21.13 25.48 -29.97
C HIS A 391 20.80 25.47 -31.47
N ARG A 392 19.87 26.31 -31.93
CA ARG A 392 19.37 26.31 -33.32
C ARG A 392 20.45 26.35 -34.42
N GLY A 393 21.63 26.92 -34.12
CA GLY A 393 22.78 26.99 -35.03
C GLY A 393 23.85 25.91 -34.81
N ALA A 394 23.53 24.79 -34.15
CA ALA A 394 24.50 23.73 -33.88
C ALA A 394 25.07 23.14 -35.17
N THR A 395 26.39 23.14 -35.29
CA THR A 395 27.14 22.54 -36.41
C THR A 395 27.83 21.24 -35.98
N ALA A 396 28.42 20.51 -36.94
CA ALA A 396 29.22 19.33 -36.62
C ALA A 396 30.36 19.64 -35.64
N SER A 397 31.12 20.71 -35.88
CA SER A 397 32.21 21.12 -35.00
C SER A 397 31.71 21.57 -33.62
N PHE A 398 30.53 22.18 -33.53
CA PHE A 398 29.92 22.50 -32.23
C PHE A 398 29.58 21.24 -31.43
N ALA A 399 29.09 20.19 -32.12
CA ALA A 399 28.74 18.91 -31.51
C ALA A 399 29.96 18.05 -31.11
N GLU A 400 31.19 18.46 -31.47
CA GLU A 400 32.42 17.83 -30.97
C GLU A 400 32.71 18.19 -29.50
N PHE A 401 31.97 19.13 -28.91
CA PHE A 401 32.06 19.41 -27.48
C PHE A 401 31.81 18.14 -26.66
N HIS A 402 32.74 17.79 -25.78
CA HIS A 402 32.69 16.59 -24.95
C HIS A 402 32.16 16.91 -23.53
N PRO A 403 30.89 16.59 -23.19
CA PRO A 403 30.29 16.96 -21.90
C PRO A 403 30.80 16.12 -20.71
N HIS A 404 31.56 15.06 -20.98
CA HIS A 404 32.15 14.16 -19.99
C HIS A 404 33.68 14.08 -20.10
N ALA A 405 34.31 15.13 -20.64
CA ALA A 405 35.77 15.18 -20.73
C ALA A 405 36.41 15.27 -19.33
N GLU A 406 37.48 14.51 -19.14
CA GLU A 406 38.30 14.53 -17.93
C GLU A 406 39.72 14.99 -18.30
N PRO A 407 40.09 16.25 -18.03
CA PRO A 407 41.40 16.78 -18.39
C PRO A 407 42.56 16.11 -17.66
N THR A 408 42.32 15.40 -16.55
CA THR A 408 43.38 14.66 -15.84
C THR A 408 43.64 13.26 -16.42
N ASP A 409 42.77 12.74 -17.30
CA ASP A 409 42.94 11.45 -17.97
C ASP A 409 43.70 11.60 -19.30
N ARG A 410 45.03 11.43 -19.22
CA ARG A 410 45.91 11.48 -20.39
C ARG A 410 45.58 10.41 -21.44
N ALA A 411 45.10 9.24 -21.02
CA ALA A 411 44.90 8.10 -21.92
C ALA A 411 43.69 8.31 -22.82
N ARG A 412 42.60 8.85 -22.28
CA ARG A 412 41.38 9.13 -23.04
C ARG A 412 41.36 10.53 -23.67
N PHE A 413 41.96 11.52 -23.00
CA PHE A 413 41.88 12.92 -23.43
C PHE A 413 43.28 13.58 -23.55
N PRO A 414 44.20 13.03 -24.36
CA PRO A 414 45.57 13.57 -24.47
C PRO A 414 45.58 15.03 -24.93
N LYS A 415 44.68 15.42 -25.84
CA LYS A 415 44.56 16.80 -26.33
C LYS A 415 44.12 17.82 -25.26
N LEU A 416 43.43 17.38 -24.22
CA LEU A 416 43.00 18.24 -23.10
C LEU A 416 44.00 18.20 -21.93
N TYR A 417 44.68 17.07 -21.74
CA TYR A 417 45.63 16.85 -20.65
C TYR A 417 46.81 17.83 -20.68
N TYR A 418 47.49 17.95 -21.83
CA TYR A 418 48.68 18.81 -21.90
C TYR A 418 48.36 20.30 -21.68
N PRO A 419 47.33 20.89 -22.32
CA PRO A 419 46.91 22.25 -22.00
C PRO A 419 46.50 22.43 -20.54
N TYR A 420 45.79 21.46 -19.96
CA TYR A 420 45.38 21.52 -18.55
C TYR A 420 46.58 21.57 -17.60
N VAL A 421 47.55 20.67 -17.77
CA VAL A 421 48.76 20.65 -16.94
C VAL A 421 49.58 21.92 -17.14
N PHE A 422 49.74 22.37 -18.39
CA PHE A 422 50.47 23.60 -18.70
C PHE A 422 49.84 24.83 -18.07
N MET A 423 48.53 25.04 -18.28
CA MET A 423 47.82 26.21 -17.75
C MET A 423 47.74 26.18 -16.21
N THR A 424 47.55 24.99 -15.62
CA THR A 424 47.54 24.83 -14.16
C THR A 424 48.92 25.08 -13.58
N GLY A 425 49.97 24.58 -14.22
CA GLY A 425 51.36 24.84 -13.83
C GLY A 425 51.71 26.32 -13.93
N LEU A 426 51.31 26.99 -15.02
CA LEU A 426 51.48 28.43 -15.20
C LEU A 426 50.77 29.21 -14.09
N LEU A 427 49.51 28.86 -13.78
CA LEU A 427 48.74 29.47 -12.71
C LEU A 427 49.44 29.32 -11.36
N VAL A 428 49.84 28.10 -10.99
CA VAL A 428 50.53 27.81 -9.72
C VAL A 428 51.87 28.55 -9.65
N ALA A 429 52.62 28.61 -10.75
CA ALA A 429 53.90 29.31 -10.80
C ALA A 429 53.72 30.83 -10.60
N VAL A 430 52.77 31.45 -11.31
CA VAL A 430 52.49 32.89 -11.19
C VAL A 430 52.00 33.23 -9.79
N PHE A 431 50.97 32.53 -9.29
CA PHE A 431 50.44 32.78 -7.94
C PHE A 431 51.46 32.45 -6.85
N GLY A 432 52.27 31.40 -7.03
CA GLY A 432 53.33 31.04 -6.11
C GLY A 432 54.42 32.11 -6.05
N PHE A 433 54.90 32.58 -7.20
CA PHE A 433 55.92 33.62 -7.28
C PHE A 433 55.44 34.95 -6.70
N PHE A 434 54.32 35.48 -7.18
CA PHE A 434 53.80 36.77 -6.72
C PHE A 434 53.25 36.71 -5.29
N GLY A 435 52.67 35.58 -4.89
CA GLY A 435 52.24 35.33 -3.52
C GLY A 435 53.41 35.32 -2.55
N LEU A 436 54.48 34.58 -2.86
CA LEU A 436 55.70 34.57 -2.06
C LEU A 436 56.38 35.94 -2.02
N HIS A 437 56.49 36.63 -3.16
CA HIS A 437 57.02 37.98 -3.23
C HIS A 437 56.24 38.92 -2.30
N THR A 438 54.91 38.88 -2.35
CA THR A 438 54.04 39.70 -1.50
C THR A 438 54.21 39.35 -0.02
N LEU A 439 54.28 38.06 0.33
CA LEU A 439 54.49 37.60 1.70
C LEU A 439 55.85 38.01 2.27
N LEU A 440 56.91 38.04 1.45
CA LEU A 440 58.23 38.52 1.84
C LEU A 440 58.30 40.04 1.93
N TRP A 441 57.55 40.76 1.10
CA TRP A 441 57.49 42.22 1.08
C TRP A 441 56.62 42.80 2.21
N LEU A 442 55.56 42.10 2.62
CA LEU A 442 54.60 42.57 3.63
C LEU A 442 55.26 42.95 4.98
N PRO A 443 56.10 42.10 5.60
CA PRO A 443 56.79 42.42 6.86
C PRO A 443 57.70 43.64 6.72
N ARG A 444 58.42 43.74 5.60
CA ARG A 444 59.27 44.89 5.31
C ARG A 444 58.44 46.18 5.24
N SER A 445 57.35 46.17 4.47
CA SER A 445 56.47 47.33 4.33
C SER A 445 55.80 47.71 5.66
N LEU A 446 55.46 46.72 6.50
CA LEU A 446 54.86 46.93 7.82
C LEU A 446 55.88 47.56 8.77
N VAL A 447 57.12 47.07 8.79
CA VAL A 447 58.23 47.65 9.57
C VAL A 447 58.52 49.08 9.12
N GLU A 448 58.56 49.35 7.82
CA GLU A 448 58.75 50.70 7.27
C GLU A 448 57.60 51.65 7.68
N ARG A 449 56.34 51.19 7.67
CA ARG A 449 55.19 51.99 8.16
C ARG A 449 55.19 52.21 9.67
N LEU A 450 55.57 51.20 10.45
CA LEU A 450 55.70 51.32 11.91
C LEU A 450 56.85 52.27 12.28
N ARG A 451 57.94 52.28 11.50
CA ARG A 451 59.05 53.24 11.65
C ARG A 451 58.69 54.65 11.17
N GLY A 452 57.96 54.78 10.06
CA GLY A 452 57.53 56.07 9.49
C GLY A 452 56.45 56.82 10.30
N ARG A 453 55.69 56.12 11.16
CA ARG A 453 54.80 56.76 12.15
C ARG A 453 55.55 57.38 13.34
N GLY A 454 56.85 57.09 13.51
CA GLY A 454 57.69 57.64 14.57
C GLY A 454 58.35 58.99 14.23
N THR A 455 58.29 59.45 12.98
CA THR A 455 59.04 60.63 12.51
C THR A 455 58.17 61.73 11.87
N GLY A 456 56.84 61.68 12.06
CA GLY A 456 55.90 62.68 11.54
C GLY A 456 55.34 63.64 12.61
N GLY A 457 56.08 63.87 13.70
CA GLY A 457 55.62 64.65 14.85
C GLY A 457 56.68 65.58 15.42
N ARG A 458 57.28 66.43 14.58
CA ARG A 458 58.01 67.64 15.02
C ARG A 458 58.36 68.49 13.80
N GLU A 459 58.00 69.76 13.83
CA GLU A 459 58.00 70.80 12.76
C GLU A 459 56.54 70.99 12.30
N ASP A 460 55.74 71.82 12.98
CA ASP A 460 55.82 73.29 12.93
C ASP A 460 55.50 73.96 14.28
N ALA A 461 56.49 74.63 14.89
CA ALA A 461 56.29 75.70 15.87
C ALA A 461 57.60 76.47 16.08
N ALA A 462 57.84 77.51 15.28
CA ALA A 462 58.59 78.72 15.67
C ALA A 462 58.61 79.73 14.51
N SER A 463 57.97 80.88 14.78
CA SER A 463 58.39 82.26 14.48
C SER A 463 58.82 82.65 13.07
#